data_AF-A0A0L0F803-F1
#
_entry.id   AF-A0A0L0F803-F1
#
_cell.length_a   1.000
_cell.length_b   1.000
_cell.length_c   1.000
_cell.angle_alpha   90.00
_cell.angle_beta   90.00
_cell.angle_gamma   90.00
#
_symmetry.space_group_name_H-M   'P 1'
#
loop_
_entity.id
_entity.type
_entity.pdbx_description
1 polymer ?
#
loop_
_entity_poly.entity_id
_entity_poly.type
_entity_poly.pdbx_seq_one_letter_code
_entity_poly.pdbx_strand_id
1 'polypeptide(L)' 'MEWATRMVCGFCSREMSFSKKANCVCGNSVTVAHSHHWNGGKGMRDKKHMSSKDAAKYRNSKNKTQSKKNERVGKQPDK' A
#
# COMPACT_ATOMS: atom_id res chain seq x y z
N MET A 1 -29.49 -5.00 20.49
CA MET A 1 -28.66 -5.30 19.30
C MET A 1 -27.58 -6.26 19.77
N GLU A 2 -27.51 -7.45 19.18
CA GLU A 2 -26.50 -8.46 19.52
C GLU A 2 -25.42 -8.50 18.44
N TRP A 3 -24.16 -8.73 18.83
CA TRP A 3 -23.02 -8.81 17.93
C TRP A 3 -22.34 -10.17 18.04
N ALA A 4 -21.76 -10.65 16.94
CA ALA A 4 -20.98 -11.88 16.93
C ALA A 4 -19.74 -11.74 17.81
N THR A 5 -19.56 -12.66 18.76
CA THR A 5 -18.43 -12.69 19.70
C THR A 5 -17.28 -13.56 19.23
N ARG A 6 -17.43 -14.29 18.12
CA ARG A 6 -16.47 -15.26 17.58
C ARG A 6 -16.26 -15.13 16.07
N MET A 7 -15.10 -15.58 15.61
CA MET A 7 -14.66 -15.55 14.21
C MET A 7 -13.90 -16.84 13.87
N VAL A 8 -14.07 -17.37 12.66
CA VAL A 8 -13.29 -18.50 12.14
C VAL A 8 -12.14 -18.00 11.28
N CYS A 9 -10.93 -18.53 11.49
CA CYS A 9 -9.77 -18.22 10.67
C CYS A 9 -9.86 -18.92 9.30
N GLY A 10 -9.84 -18.15 8.20
CA GLY A 10 -9.88 -18.71 6.84
C GLY A 10 -8.64 -19.51 6.40
N PHE A 11 -7.56 -19.51 7.19
CA PHE A 11 -6.30 -20.21 6.84
C PHE A 11 -6.17 -21.58 7.51
N CYS A 12 -6.53 -21.68 8.79
CA CYS A 12 -6.38 -22.91 9.58
C CYS A 12 -7.71 -23.47 10.09
N SER A 13 -8.83 -22.86 9.69
CA SER A 13 -10.21 -23.24 10.05
C SER A 13 -10.50 -23.32 11.56
N ARG A 14 -9.68 -22.68 12.40
CA ARG A 14 -9.90 -22.61 13.85
C ARG A 14 -10.81 -21.45 14.22
N GLU A 15 -11.65 -21.68 15.21
CA GLU A 15 -12.50 -20.67 15.82
C GLU A 15 -11.71 -19.86 16.87
N MET A 16 -11.93 -18.54 16.92
CA MET A 16 -11.35 -17.62 17.90
C MET A 16 -12.39 -16.62 18.40
N SER A 17 -12.14 -15.99 19.54
CA SER A 17 -12.88 -14.81 19.98
C SER A 17 -12.65 -13.65 19.01
N PHE A 18 -13.71 -12.90 18.69
CA PHE A 18 -13.62 -11.76 17.80
C PHE A 18 -12.75 -10.66 18.42
N SER A 19 -11.69 -10.25 17.72
CA SER A 19 -10.87 -9.11 18.08
C SER A 19 -10.35 -8.41 16.83
N LYS A 20 -10.43 -7.07 16.82
CA LYS A 20 -10.03 -6.24 15.67
C LYS A 20 -8.53 -6.32 15.35
N LYS A 21 -7.71 -6.74 16.31
CA LYS A 21 -6.24 -6.75 16.19
C LYS A 21 -5.63 -8.13 16.39
N ALA A 22 -6.44 -9.16 16.68
CA ALA A 22 -5.90 -10.49 16.94
C ALA A 22 -5.49 -11.17 15.64
N ASN A 23 -4.21 -11.50 15.57
CA ASN A 23 -3.70 -12.53 14.69
C ASN A 23 -4.17 -13.90 15.17
N CYS A 24 -4.36 -14.83 14.25
CA CYS A 24 -4.68 -16.20 14.63
C CYS A 24 -3.45 -16.88 15.27
N VAL A 25 -3.70 -17.89 16.10
CA VAL A 25 -2.65 -18.76 16.68
C VAL A 25 -1.77 -19.40 15.60
N CYS A 26 -2.29 -19.57 14.38
CA CYS A 26 -1.49 -20.06 13.25
C CYS A 26 -0.50 -19.03 12.67
N GLY A 27 -0.41 -17.83 13.23
CA GLY A 27 0.51 -16.76 12.79
C GLY A 27 0.01 -15.93 11.62
N ASN A 28 -1.02 -16.40 10.90
CA ASN A 28 -1.61 -15.64 9.79
C ASN A 28 -2.55 -14.53 10.30
N SER A 29 -2.43 -13.36 9.68
CA SER A 29 -3.34 -12.24 9.93
C SER A 29 -4.60 -12.39 9.08
N VAL A 30 -5.76 -12.45 9.73
CA VAL A 30 -7.08 -12.35 9.07
C VAL A 30 -7.47 -10.90 8.78
N THR A 31 -6.74 -9.93 9.37
CA THR A 31 -6.93 -8.51 9.10
C THR A 31 -5.88 -8.02 8.11
N VAL A 32 -6.29 -7.13 7.20
CA VAL A 32 -5.38 -6.54 6.22
C VAL A 32 -4.33 -5.72 6.97
N ALA A 33 -3.05 -6.05 6.79
CA ALA A 33 -1.96 -5.24 7.32
C ALA A 33 -1.99 -3.86 6.64
N HIS A 34 -2.22 -2.81 7.43
CA HIS A 34 -2.06 -1.44 6.96
C HIS A 34 -0.56 -1.19 6.73
N SER A 35 -0.11 -1.27 5.49
CA SER A 35 1.14 -0.65 5.11
C SER A 35 0.98 0.87 5.24
N HIS A 36 1.88 1.53 5.97
CA HIS A 36 1.82 2.98 6.19
C HIS A 36 1.76 3.80 4.90
N HIS A 37 2.39 3.33 3.82
CA HIS A 37 2.46 4.05 2.55
C HIS A 37 1.60 3.46 1.45
N TRP A 38 1.02 2.27 1.60
CA TRP A 38 0.11 1.68 0.61
C TRP A 38 -1.33 1.73 1.12
N ASN A 39 -2.28 2.09 0.26
CA ASN A 39 -3.71 2.12 0.59
C ASN A 39 -4.31 0.71 0.77
N GLY A 40 -3.91 -0.02 1.82
CA GLY A 40 -4.56 -1.25 2.30
C GLY A 40 -4.82 -2.31 1.22
N GLY A 41 -3.89 -2.48 0.26
CA GLY A 41 -4.01 -3.49 -0.80
C GLY A 41 -4.54 -2.99 -2.16
N LYS A 42 -4.97 -1.72 -2.29
CA LYS A 42 -5.43 -1.15 -3.58
C LYS A 42 -4.31 -0.77 -4.57
N GLY A 43 -3.05 -1.09 -4.25
CA GLY A 43 -1.91 -0.84 -5.15
C GLY A 43 -1.53 0.64 -5.36
N MET A 44 -2.12 1.59 -4.64
CA MET A 44 -1.75 3.01 -4.73
C MET A 44 -0.97 3.46 -3.50
N ARG A 45 0.22 4.07 -3.72
CA ARG A 45 1.02 4.68 -2.64
C ARG A 45 0.44 6.04 -2.24
N ASP A 46 0.27 6.28 -0.94
CA ASP A 46 -0.11 7.59 -0.42
C ASP A 46 1.14 8.46 -0.17
N LYS A 47 1.28 9.52 -0.96
CA LYS A 47 2.39 10.48 -0.87
C LYS A 47 2.44 11.22 0.47
N LYS A 48 1.30 11.39 1.17
CA LYS A 48 1.24 12.07 2.48
C LYS A 48 2.02 11.29 3.54
N HIS A 49 1.93 9.97 3.48
CA HIS A 49 2.58 9.06 4.42
C HIS A 49 3.98 8.60 3.99
N MET A 50 4.39 8.91 2.75
CA MET A 50 5.76 8.65 2.29
C MET A 50 6.76 9.62 2.93
N SER A 51 7.94 9.10 3.28
CA SER A 51 9.07 9.91 3.75
C SER A 51 9.47 10.96 2.70
N SER A 52 9.86 12.16 3.14
CA SER A 52 10.40 13.20 2.25
C SER A 52 11.71 12.77 1.57
N LYS A 53 12.47 11.87 2.19
CA LYS A 53 13.73 11.31 1.68
C LYS A 53 13.54 10.17 0.69
N ASP A 54 12.30 9.71 0.50
CA ASP A 54 12.01 8.62 -0.42
C ASP A 54 12.09 9.10 -1.88
N ALA A 55 12.97 8.47 -2.67
CA ALA A 55 13.19 8.82 -4.07
C ALA A 55 11.95 8.66 -4.97
N ALA A 56 11.03 7.76 -4.63
CA ALA A 56 9.82 7.51 -5.38
C ALA A 56 8.71 8.54 -5.10
N LYS A 57 8.75 9.28 -3.98
CA LYS A 57 7.70 10.24 -3.58
C LYS A 57 7.44 11.32 -4.65
N TYR A 58 8.51 11.82 -5.27
CA TYR A 58 8.46 12.92 -6.24
C TYR A 58 8.94 12.54 -7.64
N ARG A 59 9.05 11.24 -7.96
CA ARG A 59 9.57 10.80 -9.27
C ARG A 59 8.78 11.37 -10.44
N ASN A 60 7.46 11.44 -10.30
CA ASN A 60 6.52 11.93 -11.32
C ASN A 60 5.72 13.15 -10.81
N SER A 61 6.31 14.00 -9.96
CA SER A 61 5.59 15.18 -9.47
C SER A 61 5.45 16.24 -10.58
N LYS A 62 4.32 16.94 -10.61
CA LYS A 62 4.08 18.08 -11.52
C LYS A 62 5.02 19.27 -11.25
N ASN A 63 5.64 19.30 -10.06
CA ASN A 63 6.53 20.37 -9.62
C ASN A 63 7.97 20.20 -10.16
N LYS A 64 8.30 19.08 -10.81
CA LYS A 64 9.60 18.93 -11.46
C LYS A 64 9.63 19.68 -12.79
N THR A 65 10.69 20.42 -13.01
CA THR A 65 11.01 21.00 -14.32
C THR A 65 11.20 19.89 -15.35
N GLN A 66 10.35 19.88 -16.37
CA GLN A 66 10.49 18.98 -17.52
C GLN A 66 11.56 19.54 -18.46
N SER A 67 12.47 18.67 -18.92
CA SER A 67 13.48 19.06 -19.88
C SER A 67 12.87 19.29 -21.26
N LYS A 68 13.08 20.47 -21.84
CA LYS A 68 12.74 20.79 -23.23
C LYS A 68 13.81 20.36 -24.24
N LYS A 69 14.79 19.54 -23.82
CA LYS A 69 15.89 19.10 -24.69
C LYS A 69 15.36 18.48 -25.99
N ASN A 70 14.30 17.68 -25.91
CA ASN A 70 13.71 17.05 -27.09
C ASN A 70 13.18 18.06 -28.12
N GLU A 71 12.72 19.24 -27.69
CA GLU A 71 12.34 20.34 -28.61
C GLU A 71 13.58 20.93 -29.32
N ARG A 72 14.71 21.03 -28.60
CA ARG A 72 15.94 21.65 -29.10
C ARG A 72 16.78 20.73 -30.00
N VAL A 73 16.88 19.44 -29.66
CA VAL A 73 17.81 18.50 -30.35
C VAL A 73 17.11 17.34 -31.05
N GLY A 74 15.78 17.36 -31.12
CA GLY A 74 14.98 16.26 -31.68
C GLY A 74 14.84 15.08 -30.71
N LYS A 75 13.88 14.18 -30.97
CA LYS A 75 13.72 12.93 -30.22
C LYS A 75 14.92 12.02 -30.48
N GLN A 76 15.42 11.38 -29.43
CA GLN A 76 16.39 10.30 -29.61
C GLN A 76 15.72 9.12 -30.33
N PRO A 77 16.43 8.44 -31.24
CA PRO A 77 15.90 7.25 -31.90
C PRO A 77 15.59 6.18 -30.86
N ASP A 78 14.44 5.52 -31.04
CA ASP A 78 14.00 4.40 -30.21
C ASP A 78 15.00 3.25 -30.37
N LYS A 79 15.44 2.68 -29.25
CA LYS A 79 16.48 1.64 -29.21
C LYS A 79 15.89 0.25 -29.34
#